data_AF-A0A952DTF7-F1
#
_entry.id   AF-A0A952DTF7-F1
#
_cell.length_a   1.000
_cell.length_b   1.000
_cell.length_c   1.000
_cell.angle_alpha   90.00
_cell.angle_beta   90.00
_cell.angle_gamma   90.00
#
_symmetry.space_group_name_H-M   'P 1'
#
loop_
_entity.id
_entity.type
_entity.pdbx_description
1 polymer ?
#
loop_
_entity_poly.entity_id
_entity_poly.type
_entity_poly.pdbx_seq_one_letter_code
_entity_poly.pdbx_strand_id
1 'polypeptide(L)'
;MTKKIIYIDNFLTKHGYTPTIGATIANLLTNEGFTVVKTSSVKNKLLRLVDMLYALFKNRKNSIALITVYSGSAFYFAYACAWLCRLLHI
;
A
#
# COMPACT_ATOMS: atom_id res chain seq x y z
N MET A 1 -1.53 -7.27 20.85
CA MET A 1 -1.64 -7.71 19.44
C MET A 1 -0.71 -6.85 18.60
N THR A 2 0.13 -7.45 17.76
CA THR A 2 0.96 -6.70 16.80
C THR A 2 0.07 -6.14 15.69
N LYS A 3 0.05 -4.81 15.54
CA LYS A 3 -0.71 -4.17 14.46
C LYS A 3 -0.02 -4.46 13.12
N LYS A 4 -0.79 -4.94 12.15
CA LYS A 4 -0.32 -5.17 10.78
C LYS A 4 -0.25 -3.83 10.04
N ILE A 5 0.79 -3.61 9.24
CA ILE A 5 0.89 -2.42 8.39
C ILE A 5 0.55 -2.81 6.96
N ILE A 6 -0.45 -2.17 6.36
CA ILE A 6 -0.75 -2.30 4.93
C ILE A 6 -0.09 -1.10 4.24
N TYR A 7 1.04 -1.35 3.59
CA TYR A 7 1.85 -0.33 2.93
C TYR A 7 1.43 -0.24 1.46
N ILE A 8 0.86 0.90 1.07
CA ILE A 8 0.29 1.18 -0.24
C ILE A 8 1.21 2.14 -0.98
N ASP A 9 1.87 1.64 -2.03
CA ASP A 9 2.80 2.39 -2.89
C ASP A 9 2.80 1.79 -4.32
N ASN A 10 3.50 2.42 -5.27
CA ASN A 10 3.74 1.88 -6.60
C ASN A 10 5.04 1.05 -6.65
N PHE A 11 5.03 -0.14 -6.02
CA PHE A 11 6.15 -1.10 -6.01
C PHE A 11 6.42 -1.75 -7.38
N LEU A 12 6.84 -0.95 -8.37
CA LEU A 12 6.98 -1.36 -9.76
C LEU A 12 8.40 -1.79 -10.15
N THR A 13 9.29 -1.98 -9.17
CA THR A 13 10.68 -2.39 -9.42
C THR A 13 10.78 -3.68 -10.24
N LYS A 14 9.85 -4.62 -10.04
CA LYS A 14 9.77 -5.86 -10.84
C LYS A 14 9.53 -5.62 -12.35
N HIS A 15 9.11 -4.42 -12.73
CA HIS A 15 8.86 -4.01 -14.12
C HIS A 15 9.93 -3.04 -14.65
N GLY A 16 11.09 -2.94 -13.98
CA GLY A 16 12.21 -2.09 -14.41
C GLY A 16 12.12 -0.63 -13.98
N TYR A 17 11.19 -0.27 -13.10
CA TYR A 17 11.11 1.09 -12.54
C TYR A 17 12.05 1.26 -11.35
N THR A 18 12.51 2.48 -11.13
CA THR A 18 13.32 2.83 -9.95
C THR A 18 12.56 2.50 -8.66
N PRO A 19 13.22 1.89 -7.66
CA PRO A 19 12.63 1.68 -6.34
C PRO A 19 12.11 2.99 -5.73
N THR A 20 10.95 2.93 -5.10
CA THR A 20 10.38 4.05 -4.35
C THR A 20 11.03 4.16 -2.98
N ILE A 21 11.00 5.35 -2.38
CA ILE A 21 11.37 5.52 -0.96
C ILE A 21 10.49 4.63 -0.07
N GLY A 22 9.22 4.42 -0.45
CA GLY A 22 8.34 3.52 0.28
C GLY A 22 8.82 2.07 0.31
N ALA A 23 9.55 1.59 -0.70
CA ALA A 23 10.16 0.25 -0.68
C ALA A 23 11.21 0.13 0.44
N THR A 24 12.03 1.16 0.61
CA THR A 24 13.02 1.24 1.70
C THR A 24 12.32 1.29 3.06
N ILE A 25 11.33 2.17 3.23
CA ILE A 25 10.60 2.29 4.51
C ILE A 25 9.89 0.98 4.86
N ALA A 26 9.24 0.32 3.89
CA ALA A 26 8.55 -0.94 4.13
C ALA A 26 9.53 -2.06 4.56
N ASN A 27 10.76 -2.07 4.02
CA ASN A 27 11.82 -2.98 4.46
C ASN A 27 12.28 -2.66 5.88
N LEU A 28 12.54 -1.38 6.19
CA LEU A 28 12.94 -0.96 7.54
C LEU A 28 11.89 -1.35 8.59
N LEU A 29 10.60 -1.08 8.32
CA LEU A 29 9.52 -1.51 9.21
C LEU A 29 9.48 -3.03 9.40
N THR A 30 9.74 -3.80 8.34
CA THR A 30 9.82 -5.26 8.45
C THR A 30 10.98 -5.69 9.35
N ASN A 31 12.14 -5.03 9.23
CA ASN A 31 13.34 -5.30 10.03
C ASN A 31 13.15 -4.95 11.52
N GLU A 32 12.36 -3.91 11.81
CA GLU A 32 11.94 -3.54 13.19
C GLU A 32 10.89 -4.50 13.78
N GLY A 33 10.53 -5.58 13.06
CA GLY A 33 9.62 -6.62 13.56
C GLY A 33 8.13 -6.37 13.27
N PHE A 34 7.78 -5.36 12.46
CA PHE A 34 6.39 -5.15 12.05
C PHE A 34 5.97 -6.15 10.97
N THR A 35 4.71 -6.61 11.03
CA THR A 35 4.11 -7.36 9.92
C THR A 35 3.66 -6.40 8.83
N VAL A 36 4.45 -6.28 7.75
CA VAL A 36 4.18 -5.35 6.64
C VAL A 36 3.62 -6.09 5.42
N VAL A 37 2.43 -5.70 4.96
CA VAL A 37 1.83 -6.14 3.70
C VAL A 37 2.05 -5.05 2.65
N LYS A 38 2.87 -5.32 1.65
CA LYS A 38 3.19 -4.38 0.56
C LYS A 38 2.21 -4.55 -0.61
N THR A 39 1.59 -3.47 -1.05
CA THR A 39 0.80 -3.37 -2.29
C THR A 39 1.12 -2.03 -2.95
N SER A 40 1.21 -1.86 -4.26
CA SER A 40 0.94 -2.79 -5.35
C SER A 40 2.11 -2.83 -6.32
N SER A 41 2.38 -4.03 -6.86
CA SER A 41 3.35 -4.23 -7.94
C SER A 41 2.71 -4.40 -9.32
N VAL A 42 1.41 -4.12 -9.47
CA VAL A 42 0.70 -4.29 -10.75
C VAL A 42 0.99 -3.12 -11.69
N LYS A 43 1.36 -3.37 -12.95
CA LYS A 43 1.75 -2.31 -13.91
C LYS A 43 0.56 -1.53 -14.47
N ASN A 44 -0.53 -2.20 -14.81
CA ASN A 44 -1.74 -1.55 -15.32
C ASN A 44 -2.39 -0.72 -14.20
N LYS A 45 -2.70 0.56 -14.48
CA LYS A 45 -3.20 1.51 -13.47
C LYS A 45 -4.53 1.09 -12.85
N LEU A 46 -5.48 0.59 -13.64
CA LEU A 46 -6.80 0.17 -13.14
C LEU A 46 -6.68 -1.09 -12.28
N LEU A 47 -5.95 -2.09 -12.78
CA LEU A 47 -5.71 -3.33 -12.03
C LEU A 47 -4.89 -3.08 -10.75
N ARG A 48 -3.99 -2.08 -10.76
CA ARG A 48 -3.26 -1.64 -9.58
C ARG A 48 -4.19 -1.09 -8.51
N LEU A 49 -5.15 -0.26 -8.89
CA LEU A 49 -6.13 0.27 -7.94
C LEU A 49 -6.94 -0.88 -7.32
N VAL A 50 -7.40 -1.83 -8.13
CA VAL A 50 -8.12 -3.02 -7.63
C VAL A 50 -7.25 -3.84 -6.68
N ASP A 51 -5.97 -4.05 -6.99
CA ASP A 51 -5.02 -4.77 -6.14
C ASP A 51 -4.82 -4.06 -4.79
N MET A 52 -4.68 -2.73 -4.77
CA MET A 52 -4.57 -1.93 -3.54
C MET A 52 -5.82 -2.04 -2.67
N LEU A 53 -7.01 -1.88 -3.28
CA LEU A 53 -8.30 -1.97 -2.58
C LEU A 53 -8.55 -3.38 -2.03
N TYR A 54 -8.22 -4.41 -2.81
CA TYR A 54 -8.33 -5.80 -2.37
C TYR A 54 -7.38 -6.11 -1.21
N ALA A 55 -6.15 -5.61 -1.25
CA ALA A 55 -5.19 -5.77 -0.16
C ALA A 55 -5.70 -5.15 1.15
N LEU A 56 -6.29 -3.96 1.10
CA LEU A 56 -6.97 -3.32 2.24
C LEU A 56 -8.09 -4.21 2.78
N PHE A 57 -9.02 -4.63 1.92
CA PHE A 57 -10.15 -5.47 2.33
C PHE A 57 -9.70 -6.79 2.96
N LYS A 58 -8.73 -7.47 2.36
CA LYS A 58 -8.21 -8.76 2.82
C LYS A 58 -7.47 -8.65 4.15
N ASN A 59 -6.75 -7.54 4.39
CA ASN A 59 -5.87 -7.39 5.55
C ASN A 59 -6.40 -6.46 6.66
N ARG A 60 -7.64 -5.98 6.56
CA ARG A 60 -8.27 -4.98 7.44
C ARG A 60 -8.25 -5.23 8.96
N LYS A 61 -8.10 -6.48 9.40
CA LYS A 61 -8.21 -6.82 10.82
C LYS A 61 -6.94 -6.41 11.57
N ASN A 62 -7.09 -5.57 12.61
CA ASN A 62 -6.01 -5.07 13.45
C ASN A 62 -4.84 -4.50 12.61
N SER A 63 -5.19 -3.67 11.64
CA SER A 63 -4.23 -3.09 10.69
C SER A 63 -4.20 -1.57 10.76
N ILE A 64 -3.11 -1.00 10.26
CA ILE A 64 -2.97 0.42 9.93
C ILE A 64 -2.56 0.50 8.46
N ALA A 65 -3.16 1.41 7.70
CA ALA A 65 -2.77 1.68 6.32
C ALA A 65 -1.74 2.82 6.25
N LEU A 66 -0.62 2.60 5.57
CA LEU A 66 0.33 3.65 5.18
C LEU A 66 0.21 3.87 3.68
N ILE A 67 -0.33 5.02 3.28
CA ILE A 67 -0.54 5.37 1.86
C ILE A 67 0.54 6.35 1.44
N THR A 68 1.41 5.93 0.54
CA THR A 68 2.44 6.79 -0.06
C THR A 68 2.15 7.00 -1.53
N VAL A 69 2.07 8.27 -1.92
CA VAL A 69 1.91 8.67 -3.32
C VAL A 69 2.86 9.81 -3.61
N TYR A 70 3.39 9.86 -4.83
CA TYR A 70 4.31 10.91 -5.22
C TYR A 70 3.56 12.20 -5.62
N SER A 71 2.78 12.15 -6.72
CA SER A 71 2.03 13.30 -7.22
C SER A 71 1.01 12.96 -8.31
N GLY A 72 0.23 13.97 -8.74
CA GLY A 72 -0.63 13.93 -9.92
C GLY A 72 -1.70 12.85 -9.85
N SER A 73 -1.80 12.02 -10.89
CA SER A 73 -2.82 10.97 -10.98
C SER A 73 -2.76 9.93 -9.84
N ALA A 74 -1.64 9.85 -9.10
CA ALA A 74 -1.54 8.98 -7.92
C ALA A 74 -2.48 9.42 -6.78
N PHE A 75 -2.88 10.69 -6.71
CA PHE A 75 -3.82 11.16 -5.67
C PHE A 75 -5.18 10.48 -5.74
N TYR A 76 -5.64 10.07 -6.93
CA TYR A 76 -6.88 9.30 -7.05
C TYR A 76 -6.78 7.92 -6.39
N PHE A 77 -5.61 7.29 -6.41
CA PHE A 77 -5.37 6.03 -5.71
C PHE A 77 -5.42 6.25 -4.19
N ALA A 78 -4.76 7.30 -3.70
CA ALA A 78 -4.78 7.65 -2.28
C ALA A 78 -6.20 7.95 -1.79
N TYR A 79 -6.96 8.73 -2.56
CA TYR A 79 -8.36 9.05 -2.23
C TYR A 79 -9.22 7.79 -2.12
N ALA A 80 -9.18 6.92 -3.13
CA ALA A 80 -9.97 5.68 -3.14
C ALA A 80 -9.56 4.73 -1.99
N CYS A 81 -8.27 4.58 -1.74
CA CYS A 81 -7.76 3.77 -0.62
C CYS A 81 -8.20 4.35 0.73
N ALA A 82 -8.04 5.66 0.94
CA ALA A 82 -8.44 6.32 2.18
C ALA A 82 -9.96 6.26 2.42
N TRP A 83 -10.75 6.41 1.37
CA TRP A 83 -12.20 6.22 1.44
C TRP A 83 -12.57 4.80 1.88
N LEU A 84 -11.91 3.79 1.30
CA LEU A 84 -12.14 2.40 1.71
C LEU A 84 -11.65 2.12 3.15
N CYS A 85 -10.52 2.70 3.59
CA CYS A 85 -10.07 2.58 4.98
C CYS A 85 -11.13 3.11 5.96
N ARG A 86 -11.76 4.25 5.66
CA ARG A 86 -12.88 4.79 6.46
C ARG A 86 -14.05 3.82 6.54
N LEU A 87 -14.44 3.23 5.41
CA LEU A 87 -15.54 2.25 5.37
C LEU A 87 -15.22 0.97 6.16
N LEU A 88 -13.95 0.55 6.17
CA LEU A 88 -13.49 -0.69 6.81
C LEU A 88 -13.04 -0.50 8.26
N HIS A 89 -13.05 0.74 8.79
CA HIS A 89 -12.50 1.08 10.10
C HIS A 89 -11.04 0.62 10.30
N ILE A 90 -10.21 0.84 9.28
CA ILE A 90 -8.75 0.63 9.30
C ILE A 90 -8.05 1.89 9.81
#